data_AF-A0A2N5FPU1-F1
#
_entry.id   AF-A0A2N5FPU1-F1
#
_cell.length_a   1.000
_cell.length_b   1.000
_cell.length_c   1.000
_cell.angle_alpha   90.00
_cell.angle_beta   90.00
_cell.angle_gamma   90.00
#
_symmetry.space_group_name_H-M   'P 1'
#
loop_
_entity.id
_entity.type
_entity.pdbx_description
1 polymer ?
#
loop_
_entity_poly.entity_id
_entity_poly.type
_entity_poly.pdbx_seq_one_letter_code
_entity_poly.pdbx_strand_id
1 'polypeptide(L)'
;MRTNIVREQIQELGREFWGMMWLETNLIGIYRFLELETSQISLNTFASWIVFPEQIPQDFLKSIQKRCLERNDWISETLLNETELEINKHTKELLHFKYSNDYAAIEQFQYLYSLPRSAFDNLLKQFNEYGYLSNENMFKFYTYYSERENDGS
;
A
#
# COMPACT_ATOMS: atom_id res chain seq x y z
N MET A 1 18.74 18.78 6.07
CA MET A 1 19.03 17.74 7.08
C MET A 1 17.77 17.12 7.67
N ARG A 2 16.81 17.89 8.22
CA ARG A 2 15.54 17.35 8.77
C ARG A 2 14.64 16.63 7.74
N THR A 3 14.60 17.10 6.50
CA THR A 3 13.75 16.52 5.44
C THR A 3 14.16 15.11 5.01
N ASN A 4 15.46 14.81 5.05
CA ASN A 4 15.98 13.48 4.70
C ASN A 4 15.62 12.44 5.76
N ILE A 5 15.68 12.83 7.05
CA ILE A 5 15.32 11.95 8.17
C ILE A 5 13.84 11.55 8.10
N VAL A 6 12.95 12.49 7.81
CA VAL A 6 11.51 12.20 7.68
C VAL A 6 11.24 11.25 6.51
N ARG A 7 11.94 11.44 5.38
CA ARG A 7 11.81 10.56 4.21
C ARG A 7 12.29 9.13 4.52
N GLU A 8 13.44 8.99 5.18
CA GLU A 8 13.96 7.69 5.62
C GLU A 8 12.98 6.98 6.56
N GLN A 9 12.44 7.70 7.54
CA GLN A 9 11.45 7.18 8.49
C GLN A 9 10.16 6.70 7.82
N ILE A 10 9.67 7.41 6.80
CA ILE A 10 8.50 7.01 6.01
C ILE A 10 8.79 5.74 5.21
N GLN A 11 9.99 5.65 4.61
CA GLN A 11 10.40 4.47 3.86
C GLN A 11 10.59 3.25 4.76
N GLU A 12 11.19 3.44 5.94
CA GLU A 12 11.30 2.39 6.97
C GLU A 12 9.93 1.90 7.39
N LEU A 13 9.00 2.81 7.69
CA LEU A 13 7.62 2.44 8.03
C LEU A 13 6.92 1.68 6.89
N GLY A 14 7.13 2.09 5.64
CA GLY A 14 6.60 1.37 4.48
C GLY A 14 7.14 -0.06 4.34
N ARG A 15 8.43 -0.27 4.63
CA ARG A 15 9.03 -1.62 4.64
C ARG A 15 8.52 -2.44 5.83
N GLU A 16 8.34 -1.79 6.97
CA GLU A 16 7.80 -2.41 8.18
C GLU A 16 6.37 -2.93 7.96
N PHE A 17 5.50 -2.12 7.35
CA PHE A 17 4.17 -2.55 6.95
C PHE A 17 4.17 -3.69 5.95
N TRP A 18 5.09 -3.66 4.99
CA TRP A 18 5.25 -4.76 4.03
C TRP A 18 5.65 -6.06 4.73
N GLY A 19 6.63 -5.99 5.64
CA GLY A 19 7.07 -7.12 6.45
C GLY A 19 5.93 -7.71 7.28
N MET A 20 5.19 -6.87 8.01
CA MET A 20 4.03 -7.29 8.80
C MET A 20 2.96 -7.98 7.94
N MET A 21 2.59 -7.38 6.80
CA MET A 21 1.56 -7.92 5.90
C MET A 21 1.96 -9.25 5.24
N TRP A 22 3.26 -9.48 5.10
CA TRP A 22 3.81 -10.68 4.46
C TRP A 22 4.06 -11.82 5.43
N LEU A 23 4.56 -11.51 6.64
CA LEU A 23 5.10 -12.50 7.57
C LEU A 23 4.31 -12.66 8.86
N GLU A 24 3.60 -11.62 9.31
CA GLU A 24 3.08 -11.58 10.69
C GLU A 24 1.55 -11.61 10.75
N THR A 25 0.86 -10.84 9.90
CA THR A 25 -0.61 -10.69 9.98
C THR A 25 -1.22 -10.16 8.66
N ASN A 26 -2.52 -9.88 8.69
CA ASN A 26 -3.28 -9.24 7.62
C ASN A 26 -3.57 -7.76 7.95
N LEU A 27 -4.13 -7.03 6.98
CA LEU A 27 -4.40 -5.59 7.10
C LEU A 27 -5.23 -5.24 8.35
N ILE A 28 -6.24 -6.06 8.66
CA ILE A 28 -7.14 -5.83 9.81
C ILE A 28 -6.40 -6.05 11.11
N GLY A 29 -5.53 -7.05 11.18
CA GLY A 29 -4.66 -7.23 12.33
C GLY A 29 -3.90 -5.94 12.62
N ILE A 30 -3.19 -5.40 11.63
CA ILE A 30 -2.37 -4.18 11.82
C ILE A 30 -3.26 -3.00 12.22
N TYR A 31 -4.40 -2.86 11.56
CA TYR A 31 -5.38 -1.79 11.82
C TYR A 31 -5.88 -1.81 13.28
N ARG A 32 -6.18 -3.00 13.82
CA ARG A 32 -6.60 -3.21 15.21
C ARG A 32 -5.46 -3.01 16.19
N PHE A 33 -4.26 -3.50 15.88
CA PHE A 33 -3.06 -3.28 16.69
C PHE A 33 -2.73 -1.81 16.88
N LEU A 34 -2.90 -1.02 15.83
CA LEU A 34 -2.72 0.43 15.88
C LEU A 34 -3.90 1.17 16.54
N GLU A 35 -4.98 0.46 16.90
CA GLU A 35 -6.22 0.99 17.48
C GLU A 35 -6.85 2.13 16.66
N LEU A 36 -6.73 2.06 15.33
CA LEU A 36 -7.11 3.16 14.44
C LEU A 36 -8.63 3.41 14.39
N GLU A 37 -9.45 2.41 14.73
CA GLU A 37 -10.90 2.56 14.91
C GLU A 37 -11.23 3.64 15.95
N THR A 38 -10.47 3.70 17.04
CA THR A 38 -10.68 4.68 18.11
C THR A 38 -10.39 6.12 17.65
N SER A 39 -9.58 6.25 16.60
CA SER A 39 -9.18 7.52 15.99
C SER A 39 -10.04 7.92 14.78
N GLN A 40 -11.16 7.22 14.54
CA GLN A 40 -12.07 7.46 13.41
C GLN A 40 -11.41 7.37 12.02
N ILE A 41 -10.29 6.66 11.91
CA ILE A 41 -9.63 6.42 10.63
C ILE A 41 -10.29 5.21 9.99
N SER A 42 -10.82 5.36 8.77
CA SER A 42 -11.43 4.23 8.07
C SER A 42 -10.38 3.20 7.62
N LEU A 43 -10.81 1.94 7.47
CA LEU A 43 -9.95 0.88 6.92
C LEU A 43 -9.42 1.23 5.52
N ASN A 44 -10.22 1.84 4.66
CA ASN A 44 -9.78 2.26 3.32
C ASN A 44 -8.69 3.35 3.39
N THR A 45 -8.82 4.30 4.32
CA THR A 45 -7.78 5.30 4.58
C THR A 45 -6.49 4.62 5.03
N PHE A 46 -6.60 3.65 5.94
CA PHE A 46 -5.44 2.91 6.42
C PHE A 46 -4.80 2.03 5.33
N ALA A 47 -5.60 1.38 4.48
CA ALA A 47 -5.10 0.64 3.31
C ALA A 47 -4.26 1.56 2.40
N SER A 48 -4.73 2.78 2.17
CA SER A 48 -3.97 3.80 1.42
C SER A 48 -2.67 4.16 2.12
N TRP A 49 -2.68 4.37 3.45
CA TRP A 49 -1.47 4.68 4.23
C TRP A 49 -0.45 3.54 4.24
N ILE A 50 -0.92 2.30 4.23
CA ILE A 50 -0.04 1.13 4.15
C ILE A 50 0.73 1.14 2.82
N VAL A 51 0.04 1.42 1.70
CA VAL A 51 0.67 1.53 0.38
C VAL A 51 1.52 2.80 0.26
N PHE A 52 1.03 3.92 0.78
CA PHE A 52 1.66 5.25 0.72
C PHE A 52 1.78 5.88 2.10
N PRO A 53 2.80 5.50 2.91
CA PRO A 53 2.99 6.08 4.24
C PRO A 53 3.25 7.59 4.21
N GLU A 54 3.61 8.14 3.05
CA GLU A 54 3.72 9.58 2.78
C GLU A 54 2.42 10.36 3.05
N GLN A 55 1.27 9.68 2.97
CA GLN A 55 -0.05 10.27 3.18
C GLN A 55 -0.46 10.29 4.65
N ILE A 56 0.33 9.70 5.56
CA ILE A 56 0.02 9.67 6.99
C ILE A 56 0.24 11.08 7.56
N PRO A 57 -0.77 11.69 8.21
CA PRO A 57 -0.60 12.97 8.88
C PRO A 57 0.46 12.87 9.99
N GLN A 58 1.24 13.93 10.17
CA GLN A 58 2.37 13.94 11.11
C GLN A 58 1.99 13.55 12.54
N ASP A 59 0.78 13.89 12.98
CA ASP A 59 0.28 13.57 14.32
C ASP A 59 0.06 12.06 14.51
N PHE A 60 -0.39 11.36 13.45
CA PHE A 60 -0.52 9.91 13.45
C PHE A 60 0.82 9.19 13.25
N LEU A 61 1.69 9.74 12.41
CA LEU A 61 2.95 9.11 12.02
C LEU A 61 3.79 8.72 13.24
N LYS A 62 3.99 9.65 14.19
CA LYS A 62 4.78 9.38 15.40
C LYS A 62 4.15 8.33 16.30
N SER A 63 2.81 8.34 16.42
CA SER A 63 2.07 7.38 17.23
C SER A 63 2.19 5.97 16.64
N ILE A 64 2.00 5.85 15.32
CA ILE A 64 2.13 4.59 14.58
C ILE A 64 3.56 4.05 14.71
N GLN A 65 4.57 4.87 14.45
CA GLN A 65 5.97 4.46 14.58
C GLN A 65 6.30 3.97 15.98
N LYS A 66 5.84 4.69 17.01
CA LYS A 66 6.05 4.28 18.40
C LYS A 66 5.43 2.91 18.67
N ARG A 67 4.18 2.67 18.25
CA ARG A 67 3.53 1.36 18.41
C ARG A 67 4.29 0.26 17.68
N CYS A 68 4.72 0.50 16.43
CA CYS A 68 5.51 -0.47 15.68
C CYS A 68 6.84 -0.82 16.37
N LEU A 69 7.51 0.16 16.99
CA LEU A 69 8.76 -0.09 17.74
C LEU A 69 8.53 -0.85 19.06
N GLU A 70 7.36 -0.68 19.67
CA GLU A 70 6.96 -1.37 20.90
C GLU A 70 6.31 -2.75 20.61
N ARG A 71 6.28 -3.19 19.34
CA ARG A 71 5.71 -4.48 18.91
C ARG A 71 6.61 -5.63 19.38
N ASN A 72 6.28 -6.22 20.53
CA ASN A 72 6.86 -7.49 20.98
C ASN A 72 5.86 -8.63 20.77
N ASP A 73 6.26 -9.65 19.99
CA ASP A 73 5.57 -10.94 19.80
C ASP A 73 4.06 -10.86 19.45
N TRP A 74 3.63 -9.79 18.77
CA TRP A 74 2.25 -9.63 18.36
C TRP A 74 2.00 -10.32 17.02
N ILE A 75 1.44 -11.53 17.07
CA ILE A 75 0.85 -12.23 15.92
C ILE A 75 -0.64 -12.32 16.18
N SER A 76 -1.45 -11.69 15.32
CA SER A 76 -2.91 -11.78 15.39
C SER A 76 -3.44 -12.36 14.09
N GLU A 77 -3.99 -13.57 14.17
CA GLU A 77 -4.85 -14.11 13.12
C GLU A 77 -6.24 -13.51 13.29
N THR A 78 -6.55 -12.49 12.49
CA THR A 78 -7.89 -11.91 12.44
C THR A 78 -8.67 -12.50 11.26
N LEU A 79 -9.84 -13.08 11.54
CA LEU A 79 -10.77 -13.51 10.50
C LEU A 79 -11.30 -12.27 9.76
N LEU A 80 -11.26 -12.34 8.43
CA LEU A 80 -11.71 -11.29 7.53
C LEU A 80 -13.12 -11.59 7.03
N ASN A 81 -14.01 -10.60 7.05
CA ASN A 81 -15.22 -10.66 6.25
C ASN A 81 -14.90 -10.46 4.76
N GLU A 82 -15.88 -10.62 3.88
CA GLU A 82 -15.67 -10.54 2.42
C GLU A 82 -15.10 -9.20 1.97
N THR A 83 -15.63 -8.09 2.48
CA THR A 83 -15.16 -6.74 2.16
C THR A 83 -13.73 -6.50 2.67
N GLU A 84 -13.42 -6.93 3.89
CA GLU A 84 -12.09 -6.82 4.47
C GLU A 84 -11.07 -7.68 3.72
N LEU A 85 -11.48 -8.86 3.26
CA LEU A 85 -10.66 -9.75 2.46
C LEU A 85 -10.29 -9.12 1.11
N GLU A 86 -11.26 -8.48 0.46
CA GLU A 86 -11.04 -7.77 -0.79
C GLU A 86 -10.06 -6.60 -0.61
N ILE A 87 -10.30 -5.74 0.39
CA ILE A 87 -9.39 -4.61 0.68
C ILE A 87 -7.98 -5.12 1.00
N ASN A 88 -7.85 -6.19 1.80
CA ASN A 88 -6.56 -6.80 2.13
C ASN A 88 -5.85 -7.35 0.88
N LYS A 89 -6.56 -8.02 -0.04
CA LYS A 89 -5.98 -8.52 -1.30
C LYS A 89 -5.48 -7.38 -2.18
N HIS A 90 -6.31 -6.36 -2.40
CA HIS A 90 -5.95 -5.18 -3.19
C HIS A 90 -4.73 -4.48 -2.60
N THR A 91 -4.71 -4.29 -1.27
CA THR A 91 -3.57 -3.69 -0.57
C THR A 91 -2.28 -4.50 -0.76
N LYS A 92 -2.35 -5.85 -0.66
CA LYS A 92 -1.20 -6.73 -0.89
C LYS A 92 -0.69 -6.64 -2.32
N GLU A 93 -1.59 -6.61 -3.30
CA GLU A 93 -1.20 -6.45 -4.70
C GLU A 93 -0.50 -5.11 -4.94
N LEU A 94 -1.02 -4.01 -4.39
CA LEU A 94 -0.42 -2.69 -4.53
C LEU A 94 0.94 -2.58 -3.82
N LEU A 95 1.11 -3.22 -2.66
CA LEU A 95 2.41 -3.30 -2.01
C LEU A 95 3.39 -4.17 -2.81
N HIS A 96 2.93 -5.26 -3.41
CA HIS A 96 3.75 -6.06 -4.32
C HIS A 96 4.19 -5.21 -5.52
N PHE A 97 3.27 -4.47 -6.14
CA PHE A 97 3.59 -3.52 -7.20
C PHE A 97 4.64 -2.49 -6.74
N LYS A 98 4.44 -1.89 -5.57
CA LYS A 98 5.36 -0.89 -4.98
C LYS A 98 6.81 -1.35 -4.92
N TYR A 99 7.04 -2.60 -4.50
CA TYR A 99 8.38 -3.12 -4.25
C TYR A 99 8.90 -4.06 -5.35
N SER A 100 8.04 -4.46 -6.29
CA SER A 100 8.37 -5.50 -7.28
C SER A 100 8.13 -5.15 -8.74
N ASN A 101 7.61 -3.97 -9.06
CA ASN A 101 7.24 -3.62 -10.45
C ASN A 101 8.36 -3.74 -11.50
N ASP A 102 9.64 -3.61 -11.11
CA ASP A 102 10.78 -3.76 -12.02
C ASP A 102 10.97 -5.19 -12.55
N TYR A 103 10.66 -6.21 -11.73
CA TYR A 103 10.97 -7.62 -12.02
C TYR A 103 9.73 -8.51 -12.09
N ALA A 104 8.62 -8.03 -11.57
CA ALA A 104 7.31 -8.65 -11.68
C ALA A 104 6.85 -8.75 -13.15
N ALA A 105 6.32 -9.91 -13.54
CA ALA A 105 5.47 -10.05 -14.72
C ALA A 105 4.34 -9.02 -14.69
N ILE A 106 4.03 -8.43 -15.83
CA ILE A 106 3.10 -7.29 -15.90
C ILE A 106 1.66 -7.72 -15.60
N GLU A 107 1.29 -8.94 -15.97
CA GLU A 107 -0.06 -9.48 -15.95
C GLU A 107 -0.59 -9.76 -14.53
N GLN A 108 0.31 -9.85 -13.54
CA GLN A 108 -0.05 -10.30 -12.19
C GLN A 108 -0.74 -9.22 -11.33
N PHE A 109 -0.73 -7.96 -11.77
CA PHE A 109 -1.38 -6.85 -11.05
C PHE A 109 -2.85 -6.69 -11.46
N GLN A 110 -3.66 -7.71 -11.17
CA GLN A 110 -5.04 -7.79 -11.64
C GLN A 110 -5.92 -6.63 -11.16
N TYR A 111 -5.85 -6.29 -9.87
CA TYR A 111 -6.58 -5.18 -9.29
C TYR A 111 -6.16 -3.85 -9.90
N LEU A 112 -4.86 -3.63 -10.10
CA LEU A 112 -4.36 -2.41 -10.74
C LEU A 112 -5.05 -2.16 -12.09
N TYR A 113 -5.21 -3.19 -12.91
CA TYR A 113 -5.87 -3.08 -14.23
C TYR A 113 -7.40 -3.15 -14.18
N SER A 114 -8.01 -3.51 -13.05
CA SER A 114 -9.47 -3.46 -12.90
C SER A 114 -9.99 -2.09 -12.48
N LEU A 115 -9.09 -1.18 -12.10
CA LEU A 115 -9.44 0.18 -11.72
C LEU A 115 -10.04 0.95 -12.89
N PRO A 116 -11.02 1.85 -12.67
CA PRO A 116 -11.43 2.82 -13.67
C PRO A 116 -10.24 3.67 -14.13
N ARG A 117 -10.23 4.08 -15.40
CA ARG A 117 -9.11 4.82 -16.03
C ARG A 117 -8.57 5.96 -15.17
N SER A 118 -9.46 6.79 -14.62
CA SER A 118 -9.06 7.92 -13.78
C SER A 118 -8.36 7.50 -12.49
N ALA A 119 -8.79 6.39 -11.88
CA ALA A 119 -8.16 5.83 -10.68
C ALA A 119 -6.82 5.18 -11.00
N PHE A 120 -6.72 4.43 -12.10
CA PHE A 120 -5.46 3.87 -12.60
C PHE A 120 -4.42 4.96 -12.87
N ASP A 121 -4.79 5.99 -13.63
CA ASP A 121 -3.91 7.10 -13.99
C ASP A 121 -3.39 7.82 -12.73
N ASN A 122 -4.29 8.10 -11.78
CA ASN A 122 -3.93 8.75 -10.52
C ASN A 122 -3.02 7.89 -9.66
N LEU A 123 -3.26 6.59 -9.60
CA LEU A 123 -2.46 5.67 -8.80
C LEU A 123 -1.04 5.53 -9.36
N LEU A 124 -0.88 5.37 -10.69
CA LEU A 124 0.45 5.34 -11.31
C LEU A 124 1.21 6.65 -11.12
N LYS A 125 0.52 7.79 -11.22
CA LYS A 125 1.13 9.10 -10.94
C LYS A 125 1.64 9.16 -9.50
N GLN A 126 0.86 8.72 -8.51
CA GLN A 126 1.31 8.69 -7.11
C GLN A 126 2.53 7.79 -6.91
N PHE A 127 2.56 6.59 -7.50
CA PHE A 127 3.73 5.72 -7.45
C PHE A 127 4.96 6.38 -8.07
N ASN A 128 4.80 7.12 -9.17
CA ASN A 128 5.88 7.87 -9.80
C ASN A 128 6.35 9.07 -8.97
N GLU A 129 5.42 9.86 -8.43
CA GLU A 129 5.67 11.04 -7.58
C GLU A 129 6.47 10.67 -6.33
N TYR A 130 6.16 9.54 -5.70
CA TYR A 130 6.90 9.05 -4.54
C TYR A 130 8.18 8.26 -4.91
N GLY A 131 8.45 8.08 -6.20
CA GLY A 131 9.66 7.44 -6.71
C GLY A 131 9.67 5.91 -6.61
N TYR A 132 8.50 5.28 -6.49
CA TYR A 132 8.33 3.82 -6.51
C TYR A 132 8.21 3.26 -7.94
N LEU A 133 8.01 4.13 -8.93
CA LEU A 133 7.82 3.76 -10.33
C LEU A 133 8.58 4.72 -11.24
N SER A 134 9.43 4.19 -12.12
CA SER A 134 10.13 4.97 -13.14
C SER A 134 9.17 5.40 -14.25
N ASN A 135 9.52 6.47 -14.99
CA ASN A 135 8.72 6.90 -16.16
C ASN A 135 8.64 5.80 -17.24
N GLU A 136 9.71 5.03 -17.41
CA GLU A 136 9.77 3.90 -18.35
C GLU A 136 8.80 2.79 -17.94
N ASN A 137 8.84 2.38 -16.67
CA ASN A 137 7.91 1.37 -16.17
C ASN A 137 6.47 1.88 -16.21
N MET A 138 6.25 3.14 -15.86
CA MET A 138 4.94 3.77 -15.96
C MET A 138 4.37 3.61 -17.36
N PHE A 139 5.15 3.91 -18.41
CA PHE A 139 4.72 3.70 -19.80
C PHE A 139 4.39 2.23 -20.12
N LYS A 140 5.24 1.28 -19.66
CA LYS A 140 4.99 -0.16 -19.79
C LYS A 140 3.62 -0.55 -19.21
N PHE A 141 3.28 -0.08 -18.00
CA PHE A 141 1.99 -0.36 -17.36
C PHE A 141 0.81 0.29 -18.09
N TYR A 142 0.98 1.52 -18.62
CA TYR A 142 -0.04 2.20 -19.42
C TYR A 142 -0.37 1.46 -20.72
N THR A 143 0.65 0.96 -21.42
CA THR A 143 0.46 0.23 -22.68
C THR A 143 -0.39 -1.02 -22.44
N TYR A 144 -0.02 -1.82 -21.45
CA TYR A 144 -0.76 -3.04 -21.12
C TYR A 144 -2.19 -2.78 -20.63
N TYR A 145 -2.41 -1.74 -19.82
CA TYR A 145 -3.76 -1.33 -19.42
C TYR A 145 -4.63 -0.98 -20.64
N SER A 146 -4.07 -0.22 -21.58
CA SER A 146 -4.80 0.24 -22.78
C SER A 146 -5.11 -0.92 -23.74
N GLU A 147 -4.19 -1.89 -23.87
CA GLU A 147 -4.45 -3.12 -24.65
C GLU A 147 -5.62 -3.92 -24.07
N ARG A 148 -5.66 -4.09 -22.73
CA ARG A 148 -6.76 -4.80 -22.07
C ARG A 148 -8.11 -4.10 -22.17
N GLU A 149 -8.15 -2.76 -22.11
CA GLU A 149 -9.40 -2.02 -22.32
C GLU A 149 -9.94 -2.22 -23.74
N ASN A 150 -9.06 -2.29 -24.73
CA ASN A 150 -9.45 -2.48 -26.13
C ASN A 150 -9.91 -3.92 -26.43
N ASP A 151 -9.30 -4.92 -25.78
CA ASP A 151 -9.71 -6.33 -25.94
C ASP A 151 -11.02 -6.68 -25.23
N GLY A 152 -11.43 -5.86 -24.24
CA GLY A 152 -12.67 -6.00 -23.49
C GLY A 152 -13.84 -5.15 -24.01
N SER A 153 -13.64 -4.38 -25.08
CA SER A 153 -14.63 -3.50 -25.74
C SER A 153 -15.14 -4.11 -27.04
#